data_AF-A0A640S1W4-F1
#
_entry.id   AF-A0A640S1W4-F1
#
_cell.length_a   1.000
_cell.length_b   1.000
_cell.length_c   1.000
_cell.angle_alpha   90.00
_cell.angle_beta   90.00
_cell.angle_gamma   90.00
#
_symmetry.space_group_name_H-M   'P 1'
#
loop_
_entity.id
_entity.type
_entity.pdbx_description
1 polymer ?
#
loop_
_entity_poly.entity_id
_entity_poly.type
_entity_poly.pdbx_seq_one_letter_code
_entity_poly.pdbx_strand_id
1 'polypeptide(L)'
;MSGYGRADSEWEELVHAGRGFLVQRAKLGKLTSYTELNVILARRTGCRPFDFERADERAAMGHLLGLIVERDQEIAPSDPPVMLSALVNYLGANDAGSGFYQLAKELQLLPMSASADEKFGFWVKQVKRLYERHGTGPAVA
;
A
#
# COMPACT_ATOMS: atom_id res chain seq x y z
N MET A 1 2.09 -21.75 -4.87
CA MET A 1 1.15 -22.21 -3.81
C MET A 1 0.16 -21.09 -3.66
N SER A 2 -1.11 -21.34 -3.95
CA SER A 2 -2.19 -20.38 -3.86
C SER A 2 -2.37 -19.88 -2.41
N GLY A 3 -1.79 -18.72 -2.10
CA GLY A 3 -1.99 -18.07 -0.81
C GLY A 3 -3.43 -17.60 -0.64
N TYR A 4 -4.00 -17.80 0.56
CA TYR A 4 -5.33 -17.29 0.95
C TYR A 4 -6.50 -17.70 0.04
N GLY A 5 -6.41 -18.86 -0.60
CA GLY A 5 -7.49 -19.38 -1.44
C GLY A 5 -7.69 -18.65 -2.77
N ARG A 6 -6.67 -17.92 -3.25
CA ARG A 6 -6.65 -17.25 -4.57
C ARG A 6 -5.56 -17.87 -5.45
N ALA A 7 -5.82 -17.95 -6.75
CA ALA A 7 -4.84 -18.45 -7.72
C ALA A 7 -3.68 -17.46 -7.92
N ASP A 8 -2.51 -17.96 -8.31
CA ASP A 8 -1.33 -17.14 -8.54
C ASP A 8 -1.59 -16.08 -9.65
N SER A 9 -2.36 -16.43 -10.69
CA SER A 9 -2.79 -15.48 -11.73
C SER A 9 -3.71 -14.37 -11.19
N GLU A 10 -4.59 -14.67 -10.24
CA GLU A 10 -5.41 -13.64 -9.59
C GLU A 10 -4.53 -12.69 -8.78
N TRP A 11 -3.51 -13.21 -8.10
CA TRP A 11 -2.55 -12.38 -7.38
C TRP A 11 -1.79 -11.43 -8.31
N GLU A 12 -1.31 -11.92 -9.45
CA GLU A 12 -0.62 -11.09 -10.44
C GLU A 12 -1.52 -9.95 -10.96
N GLU A 13 -2.78 -10.24 -11.28
CA GLU A 13 -3.74 -9.22 -11.72
C GLU A 13 -4.02 -8.18 -10.62
N LEU A 14 -4.23 -8.63 -9.38
CA LEU A 14 -4.46 -7.76 -8.24
C LEU A 14 -3.25 -6.85 -7.96
N VAL A 15 -2.03 -7.39 -8.03
CA VAL A 15 -0.79 -6.63 -7.87
C VAL A 15 -0.66 -5.59 -8.97
N HIS A 16 -0.88 -5.98 -10.23
CA HIS A 16 -0.79 -5.07 -11.37
C HIS A 16 -1.81 -3.92 -11.26
N ALA A 17 -3.08 -4.26 -11.03
CA ALA A 17 -4.17 -3.29 -10.93
C ALA A 17 -4.02 -2.40 -9.68
N GLY A 18 -3.63 -2.98 -8.55
CA GLY A 18 -3.41 -2.28 -7.28
C GLY A 18 -2.26 -1.29 -7.36
N ARG A 19 -1.11 -1.71 -7.90
CA ARG A 19 0.02 -0.81 -8.16
C ARG A 19 -0.41 0.35 -9.04
N GLY A 20 -1.07 0.08 -10.16
CA GLY A 20 -1.54 1.12 -11.09
C GLY A 20 -2.48 2.13 -10.41
N PHE A 21 -3.39 1.65 -9.56
CA PHE A 21 -4.27 2.51 -8.78
C PHE A 21 -3.50 3.37 -7.77
N LEU A 22 -2.58 2.79 -6.97
CA LEU A 22 -1.83 3.54 -5.97
C LEU A 22 -0.88 4.56 -6.60
N VAL A 23 -0.27 4.27 -7.74
CA VAL A 23 0.52 5.25 -8.50
C VAL A 23 -0.36 6.41 -8.99
N GLN A 24 -1.61 6.15 -9.42
CA GLN A 24 -2.55 7.21 -9.76
C GLN A 24 -2.91 8.06 -8.54
N ARG A 25 -3.10 7.45 -7.36
CA ARG A 25 -3.33 8.17 -6.10
C ARG A 25 -2.14 9.05 -5.71
N ALA A 26 -0.92 8.54 -5.87
CA ALA A 26 0.31 9.28 -5.65
C ALA A 26 0.41 10.51 -6.58
N LYS A 27 0.13 10.32 -7.88
CA LYS A 27 0.07 11.41 -8.88
C LYS A 27 -0.89 12.52 -8.52
N LEU A 28 -2.04 12.17 -7.92
CA LEU A 28 -3.07 13.11 -7.52
C LEU A 28 -2.83 13.73 -6.14
N GLY A 29 -1.79 13.32 -5.41
CA GLY A 29 -1.55 13.76 -4.04
C GLY A 29 -2.64 13.32 -3.06
N LYS A 30 -3.28 12.16 -3.30
CA LYS A 30 -4.43 11.69 -2.50
C LYS A 30 -4.14 10.36 -1.82
N LEU A 31 -4.49 10.25 -0.54
CA LEU A 31 -4.59 8.97 0.17
C LEU A 31 -5.83 8.18 -0.29
N THR A 32 -5.88 6.89 0.00
CA THR A 32 -7.03 6.01 -0.24
C THR A 32 -7.27 5.16 1.01
N SER A 33 -8.44 4.53 1.09
CA SER A 33 -8.76 3.61 2.19
C SER A 33 -8.66 2.15 1.75
N TYR A 34 -8.51 1.23 2.70
CA TYR A 34 -8.60 -0.21 2.43
C TYR A 34 -9.91 -0.59 1.70
N THR A 35 -11.02 0.05 2.06
CA THR A 35 -12.33 -0.17 1.43
C THR A 35 -12.37 0.33 -0.01
N GLU A 36 -11.86 1.53 -0.28
CA GLU A 36 -11.80 2.08 -1.64
C GLU A 36 -10.89 1.21 -2.52
N LEU A 37 -9.71 0.84 -2.02
CA LEU A 37 -8.78 -0.05 -2.73
C LEU A 37 -9.46 -1.39 -3.08
N ASN A 38 -10.14 -2.02 -2.12
CA ASN A 38 -10.82 -3.30 -2.32
C ASN A 38 -11.91 -3.21 -3.41
N VAL A 39 -12.74 -2.16 -3.37
CA VAL A 39 -13.79 -1.93 -4.38
C VAL A 39 -13.18 -1.69 -5.76
N ILE A 40 -12.10 -0.91 -5.85
CA ILE A 40 -11.44 -0.61 -7.12
C ILE A 40 -10.78 -1.86 -7.71
N LEU A 41 -10.13 -2.68 -6.89
CA LEU A 41 -9.51 -3.93 -7.32
C LEU A 41 -10.56 -4.88 -7.91
N ALA A 42 -11.63 -5.16 -7.17
CA ALA A 42 -12.70 -6.05 -7.64
C ALA A 42 -13.33 -5.55 -8.94
N ARG A 43 -13.53 -4.23 -9.09
CA ARG A 43 -14.06 -3.63 -10.33
C ARG A 43 -13.11 -3.72 -11.51
N ARG A 44 -11.79 -3.57 -11.29
CA ARG A 44 -10.79 -3.54 -12.37
C ARG A 44 -10.39 -4.93 -12.85
N THR A 45 -10.34 -5.90 -11.96
CA THR A 45 -9.88 -7.27 -12.28
C THR A 45 -11.03 -8.25 -12.42
N GLY A 46 -12.22 -7.95 -11.88
CA GLY A 46 -13.32 -8.91 -11.79
C GLY A 46 -13.10 -9.97 -10.69
N CYS A 47 -11.97 -9.93 -9.96
CA CYS A 47 -11.70 -10.84 -8.86
C CYS A 47 -12.66 -10.61 -7.68
N ARG A 48 -12.86 -11.66 -6.88
CA ARG A 48 -13.65 -11.57 -5.64
C ARG A 48 -13.05 -10.50 -4.70
N PRO A 49 -13.85 -9.56 -4.15
CA PRO A 49 -13.37 -8.62 -3.15
C PRO A 49 -12.90 -9.34 -1.88
N PHE A 50 -12.02 -8.68 -1.12
CA PHE A 50 -11.60 -9.16 0.19
C PHE A 50 -12.71 -8.94 1.22
N ASP A 51 -12.96 -9.93 2.07
CA ASP A 51 -13.94 -9.84 3.15
C ASP A 51 -13.26 -9.41 4.46
N PHE A 52 -13.38 -8.13 4.80
CA PHE A 52 -12.70 -7.58 5.98
C PHE A 52 -13.28 -8.02 7.32
N GLU A 53 -14.41 -8.74 7.36
CA GLU A 53 -14.88 -9.39 8.59
C GLU A 53 -13.97 -10.58 8.95
N ARG A 54 -13.36 -11.22 7.95
CA ARG A 54 -12.49 -12.38 8.15
C ARG A 54 -11.02 -11.99 8.36
N ALA A 55 -10.39 -12.58 9.37
CA ALA A 55 -9.01 -12.30 9.71
C ALA A 55 -8.01 -12.73 8.63
N ASP A 56 -8.28 -13.85 7.95
CA ASP A 56 -7.45 -14.37 6.86
C ASP A 56 -7.49 -13.47 5.62
N GLU A 57 -8.65 -12.93 5.26
CA GLU A 57 -8.81 -11.97 4.16
C GLU A 57 -8.17 -10.60 4.49
N ARG A 58 -8.21 -10.16 5.75
CA ARG A 58 -7.43 -8.98 6.19
C ARG A 58 -5.92 -9.22 6.05
N ALA A 59 -5.44 -10.41 6.41
CA ALA A 59 -4.05 -10.79 6.19
C ALA A 59 -3.71 -10.89 4.70
N ALA A 60 -4.62 -11.40 3.87
CA ALA A 60 -4.49 -11.47 2.42
C ALA A 60 -4.35 -10.07 1.78
N MET A 61 -5.10 -9.07 2.26
CA MET A 61 -4.95 -7.68 1.82
C MET A 61 -3.59 -7.09 2.26
N GLY A 62 -3.13 -7.41 3.47
CA GLY A 62 -1.78 -7.04 3.91
C GLY A 62 -0.69 -7.65 3.02
N HIS A 63 -0.84 -8.92 2.68
CA HIS A 63 0.06 -9.63 1.76
C HIS A 63 0.06 -9.00 0.36
N LEU A 64 -1.12 -8.67 -0.18
CA LEU A 64 -1.25 -7.95 -1.45
C LEU A 64 -0.45 -6.65 -1.47
N LEU A 65 -0.56 -5.86 -0.40
CA LEU A 65 0.16 -4.59 -0.28
C LEU A 65 1.67 -4.79 -0.22
N GLY A 66 2.15 -5.87 0.42
CA GLY A 66 3.55 -6.29 0.38
C GLY A 66 4.02 -6.57 -1.04
N LEU A 67 3.30 -7.42 -1.77
CA LEU A 67 3.60 -7.76 -3.17
C LEU A 67 3.58 -6.53 -4.09
N ILE A 68 2.67 -5.58 -3.87
CA ILE A 68 2.63 -4.32 -4.63
C ILE A 68 3.89 -3.49 -4.37
N VAL A 69 4.34 -3.41 -3.11
CA VAL A 69 5.57 -2.68 -2.75
C VAL A 69 6.79 -3.33 -3.39
N GLU A 70 6.92 -4.65 -3.28
CA GLU A 70 8.01 -5.41 -3.92
C GLU A 70 8.03 -5.18 -5.43
N ARG A 71 6.88 -5.34 -6.10
CA ARG A 71 6.78 -5.14 -7.55
C ARG A 71 7.07 -3.70 -7.97
N ASP A 72 6.69 -2.70 -7.16
CA ASP A 72 7.03 -1.31 -7.46
C ASP A 72 8.52 -1.04 -7.33
N GLN A 73 9.18 -1.62 -6.32
CA GLN A 73 10.63 -1.51 -6.13
C GLN A 73 11.41 -2.20 -7.26
N GLU A 74 10.92 -3.31 -7.79
CA GLU A 74 11.49 -3.98 -8.97
C GLU A 74 11.41 -3.10 -10.23
N ILE A 75 10.24 -2.49 -10.48
CA ILE A 75 10.00 -1.67 -11.69
C ILE A 75 10.69 -0.31 -11.59
N ALA A 76 10.67 0.27 -10.40
CA ALA A 76 11.21 1.57 -10.11
C ALA A 76 11.90 1.50 -8.74
N PRO A 77 13.21 1.22 -8.69
CA PRO A 77 13.94 1.25 -7.44
C PRO A 77 14.08 2.69 -6.93
N SER A 78 14.18 2.85 -5.61
CA SER A 78 14.50 4.14 -4.96
C SER A 78 15.38 3.91 -3.74
N ASP A 79 16.27 4.87 -3.49
CA ASP A 79 17.08 4.91 -2.27
C ASP A 79 16.83 6.23 -1.54
N PRO A 80 16.21 6.21 -0.36
CA PRO A 80 15.69 5.03 0.35
C PRO A 80 14.40 4.46 -0.29
N PRO A 81 14.04 3.19 0.01
CA PRO A 81 12.83 2.57 -0.52
C PRO A 81 11.56 3.32 -0.13
N VAL A 82 10.67 3.49 -1.12
CA VAL A 82 9.31 4.00 -0.92
C VAL A 82 8.29 2.88 -0.97
N MET A 83 7.24 2.99 -0.17
CA MET A 83 6.22 1.96 -0.03
C MET A 83 4.85 2.49 -0.45
N LEU A 84 4.35 2.10 -1.63
CA LEU A 84 3.02 2.51 -2.11
C LEU A 84 1.89 2.22 -1.11
N SER A 85 2.04 1.19 -0.26
CA SER A 85 1.10 0.87 0.81
C SER A 85 0.92 2.00 1.84
N ALA A 86 1.85 2.96 1.92
CA ALA A 86 1.71 4.17 2.76
C ALA A 86 0.50 5.04 2.37
N LEU A 87 0.00 4.93 1.13
CA LEU A 87 -1.16 5.69 0.68
C LEU A 87 -2.48 5.11 1.20
N VAL A 88 -2.46 3.93 1.82
CA VAL A 88 -3.66 3.21 2.27
C VAL A 88 -3.83 3.37 3.78
N ASN A 89 -4.93 3.99 4.19
CA ASN A 89 -5.29 4.20 5.59
C ASN A 89 -6.64 3.57 5.95
N TYR A 90 -6.93 3.50 7.25
CA TYR A 90 -8.28 3.18 7.70
C TYR A 90 -9.22 4.36 7.43
N LEU A 91 -10.47 4.06 7.08
CA LEU A 91 -11.47 5.10 6.83
C LEU A 91 -11.63 5.96 8.09
N GLY A 92 -11.42 7.28 7.94
CA GLY A 92 -11.50 8.23 9.05
C GLY A 92 -10.30 8.24 10.00
N ALA A 93 -9.25 7.46 9.72
CA ALA A 93 -8.01 7.50 10.48
C ALA A 93 -7.00 8.49 9.87
N ASN A 94 -6.31 9.21 10.74
CA ASN A 94 -5.17 10.06 10.38
C ASN A 94 -3.83 9.30 10.50
N ASP A 95 -3.83 8.00 10.28
CA ASP A 95 -2.65 7.14 10.38
C ASP A 95 -2.73 5.95 9.41
N ALA A 96 -1.58 5.41 9.03
CA ALA A 96 -1.47 4.18 8.26
C ALA A 96 -1.99 2.96 9.05
N GLY A 97 -2.35 1.91 8.32
CA GLY A 97 -2.70 0.64 8.96
C GLY A 97 -1.50 -0.06 9.62
N SER A 98 -1.76 -0.89 10.63
CA SER A 98 -0.73 -1.69 11.31
C SER A 98 0.11 -2.55 10.36
N GLY A 99 -0.49 -3.03 9.27
CA GLY A 99 0.20 -3.80 8.23
C GLY A 99 1.30 -3.02 7.51
N PHE A 100 1.13 -1.70 7.31
CA PHE A 100 2.18 -0.85 6.74
C PHE A 100 3.40 -0.77 7.65
N TYR A 101 3.19 -0.55 8.95
CA TYR A 101 4.28 -0.48 9.91
C TYR A 101 4.97 -1.82 10.11
N GLN A 102 4.24 -2.92 10.04
CA GLN A 102 4.81 -4.26 10.12
C GLN A 102 5.70 -4.55 8.90
N LEU A 103 5.22 -4.25 7.69
CA LEU A 103 6.03 -4.39 6.47
C LEU A 103 7.27 -3.48 6.49
N ALA A 104 7.15 -2.25 6.97
CA ALA A 104 8.28 -1.33 7.08
C ALA A 104 9.38 -1.86 8.03
N LYS A 105 8.99 -2.58 9.08
CA LYS A 105 9.92 -3.25 10.01
C LYS A 105 10.59 -4.46 9.37
N GLU A 106 9.83 -5.27 8.64
CA GLU A 106 10.35 -6.43 7.91
C GLU A 106 11.38 -6.02 6.83
N LEU A 107 11.11 -4.90 6.16
CA LEU A 107 12.04 -4.26 5.21
C LEU A 107 13.18 -3.47 5.88
N GLN A 108 13.28 -3.50 7.22
CA GLN A 108 14.28 -2.77 8.01
C GLN A 108 14.29 -1.24 7.80
N LEU A 109 13.20 -0.68 7.28
CA LEU A 109 13.01 0.76 7.09
C LEU A 109 12.57 1.47 8.38
N LEU A 110 12.01 0.71 9.32
CA LEU A 110 11.58 1.20 10.62
C LEU A 110 12.09 0.26 11.73
N PRO A 111 12.65 0.79 12.84
CA PRO A 111 13.07 -0.05 13.97
C PRO A 111 11.92 -0.87 14.56
N MET A 112 12.22 -2.09 15.02
CA MET A 112 11.24 -2.93 15.72
C MET A 112 10.65 -2.26 16.96
N SER A 113 11.48 -1.46 17.65
CA SER A 113 11.14 -0.69 18.85
C SER A 113 10.55 0.69 18.59
N ALA A 114 10.24 1.05 17.33
CA ALA A 114 9.75 2.38 16.99
C ALA A 114 8.48 2.75 17.76
N SER A 115 8.54 3.93 18.40
CA SER A 115 7.43 4.59 19.10
C SER A 115 6.31 5.02 18.14
N ALA A 116 5.19 5.47 18.70
CA ALA A 116 4.08 6.00 17.91
C ALA A 116 4.48 7.23 17.08
N ASP A 117 5.27 8.14 17.65
CA ASP A 117 5.72 9.35 16.96
C ASP A 117 6.72 9.04 15.84
N GLU A 118 7.61 8.08 16.04
CA GLU A 118 8.55 7.63 15.00
C GLU A 118 7.81 6.95 13.84
N LYS A 119 6.79 6.14 14.15
CA LYS A 119 5.89 5.54 13.15
C LYS A 119 5.19 6.62 12.33
N PHE A 120 4.52 7.55 12.99
CA PHE A 120 3.81 8.64 12.32
C PHE A 120 4.75 9.49 11.46
N GLY A 121 5.91 9.88 12.00
CA GLY A 121 6.93 10.63 11.28
C GLY A 121 7.49 9.87 10.06
N PHE A 122 7.67 8.55 10.18
CA PHE A 122 8.04 7.69 9.06
C PHE A 122 6.95 7.64 7.99
N TRP A 123 5.70 7.45 8.38
CA TRP A 123 4.57 7.42 7.45
C TRP A 123 4.42 8.72 6.67
N VAL A 124 4.47 9.87 7.35
CA VAL A 124 4.40 11.20 6.70
C VAL A 124 5.54 11.37 5.70
N LYS A 125 6.77 10.93 6.02
CA LYS A 125 7.91 10.98 5.08
C LYS A 125 7.68 10.08 3.85
N GLN A 126 7.13 8.89 4.04
CA GLN A 126 6.81 7.96 2.95
C GLN A 126 5.76 8.55 2.00
N VAL A 127 4.68 9.12 2.53
CA VAL A 127 3.62 9.76 1.73
C VAL A 127 4.19 10.94 0.92
N LYS A 128 4.99 11.82 1.55
CA LYS A 128 5.62 12.95 0.85
C LYS A 128 6.50 12.49 -0.31
N ARG A 129 7.37 11.50 -0.07
CA ARG A 129 8.24 10.93 -1.12
C ARG A 129 7.46 10.31 -2.26
N LEU A 130 6.34 9.64 -1.98
CA LEU A 130 5.48 9.09 -3.04
C LEU A 130 4.87 10.19 -3.91
N TYR A 131 4.46 11.30 -3.29
CA TYR A 131 3.95 12.45 -4.03
C TYR A 131 5.04 13.17 -4.81
N GLU A 132 6.24 13.32 -4.26
CA GLU A 132 7.39 13.90 -4.99
C GLU A 132 7.82 13.01 -6.17
N ARG A 133 7.79 11.69 -5.98
CA ARG A 133 8.18 10.70 -6.99
C ARG A 133 7.21 10.63 -8.15
N HIS A 134 5.91 10.67 -7.86
CA HIS A 134 4.87 10.38 -8.85
C HIS A 134 4.04 11.59 -9.22
N GLY A 135 3.88 12.56 -8.33
CA GLY A 135 3.22 13.81 -8.62
C GLY A 135 4.11 14.70 -9.50
N THR A 136 3.47 15.43 -10.41
CA THR A 136 3.98 16.77 -10.73
C THR A 136 3.88 17.53 -9.41
N GLY A 137 5.02 17.95 -8.84
CA GLY A 137 5.10 18.48 -7.47
C GLY A 137 3.98 19.50 -7.15
N PRO A 138 3.60 19.67 -5.87
CA PRO A 138 2.67 20.72 -5.53
C PRO A 138 3.27 22.03 -6.04
N ALA A 139 2.57 22.72 -6.93
CA ALA A 139 2.80 24.14 -7.14
C ALA A 139 2.57 24.79 -5.77
N VAL A 140 3.66 25.02 -5.06
CA VAL A 140 3.68 25.86 -3.87
C VAL A 140 3.32 27.25 -4.40
N ALA A 141 2.09 27.67 -4.12
CA ALA A 141 1.67 29.05 -4.21
C ALA A 141 2.27 29.84 -3.04
#